data_AF-A0A956EJ04-F1
#
_entry.id   AF-A0A956EJ04-F1
#
_cell.length_a   1.000
_cell.length_b   1.000
_cell.length_c   1.000
_cell.angle_alpha   90.00
_cell.angle_beta   90.00
_cell.angle_gamma   90.00
#
_symmetry.space_group_name_H-M   'P 1'
#
loop_
_entity.id
_entity.type
_entity.pdbx_description
1 polymer ?
#
loop_
_entity_poly.entity_id
_entity_poly.type
_entity_poly.pdbx_seq_one_letter_code
_entity_poly.pdbx_strand_id
1 'polypeptide(L)'
;MDDDGGEARALRRAVKLSRVPGVTMRAAAERMGVTMGALRRGRRADPRGLGHDDLLIAALSKNGEEVEGELGDLRVVASWLDYVNKDGSTAESVAEDLRRLAAAGVLEVSEGRYRLLVPWP
;
A
#
# COMPACT_ATOMS: atom_id res chain seq x y z
N MET A 1 17.65 2.97 -24.48
CA MET A 1 17.28 4.31 -23.96
C MET A 1 15.84 4.12 -23.52
N ASP A 2 15.68 3.51 -22.35
CA ASP A 2 14.44 2.89 -21.85
C ASP A 2 14.22 3.22 -20.36
N ASP A 3 14.69 4.39 -19.94
CA ASP A 3 14.66 4.83 -18.54
C ASP A 3 13.32 5.53 -18.18
N ASP A 4 12.62 6.08 -19.19
CA ASP A 4 11.35 6.81 -19.02
C ASP A 4 10.24 5.95 -18.38
N GLY A 5 10.24 4.63 -18.65
CA GLY A 5 9.30 3.69 -18.04
C GLY A 5 9.55 3.46 -16.55
N GLY A 6 10.82 3.54 -16.13
CA GLY A 6 11.26 3.41 -14.74
C GLY A 6 10.88 4.65 -13.93
N GLU A 7 11.19 5.84 -14.45
CA GLU A 7 10.91 7.11 -13.77
C GLU A 7 9.39 7.34 -13.63
N ALA A 8 8.61 7.10 -14.69
CA ALA A 8 7.15 7.21 -14.62
C ALA A 8 6.53 6.21 -13.64
N ARG A 9 7.10 5.00 -13.52
CA ARG A 9 6.68 4.01 -12.52
C ARG A 9 7.05 4.47 -11.11
N ALA A 10 8.28 4.92 -10.88
CA ALA A 10 8.72 5.43 -9.58
C ALA A 10 7.86 6.60 -9.11
N LEU A 11 7.49 7.52 -10.00
CA LEU A 11 6.60 8.63 -9.69
C LEU A 11 5.20 8.14 -9.27
N ARG A 12 4.61 7.18 -9.99
CA ARG A 12 3.30 6.61 -9.61
C ARG A 12 3.33 5.96 -8.23
N ARG A 13 4.37 5.16 -7.95
CA ARG A 13 4.58 4.52 -6.64
C ARG A 13 4.77 5.56 -5.53
N ALA A 14 5.53 6.63 -5.80
CA ALA A 14 5.73 7.73 -4.86
C ALA A 14 4.43 8.49 -4.55
N VAL A 15 3.62 8.77 -5.59
CA VAL A 15 2.29 9.40 -5.43
C VAL A 15 1.42 8.54 -4.53
N LYS A 16 1.33 7.23 -4.82
CA LYS A 16 0.56 6.26 -4.03
C LYS A 16 1.03 6.23 -2.57
N LEU A 17 2.32 6.01 -2.35
CA LEU A 17 2.91 5.94 -1.01
C LEU A 17 2.69 7.23 -0.20
N SER A 18 2.80 8.40 -0.84
CA SER A 18 2.60 9.69 -0.17
C SER A 18 1.16 9.98 0.29
N ARG A 19 0.20 9.13 -0.12
CA ARG A 19 -1.20 9.21 0.29
C ARG A 19 -1.50 8.30 1.49
N VAL A 20 -0.57 7.43 1.87
CA VAL A 20 -0.75 6.55 3.04
C VAL A 20 -0.68 7.40 4.31
N PRO A 21 -1.67 7.30 5.21
CA PRO A 21 -1.63 7.98 6.50
C PRO A 21 -0.36 7.66 7.28
N GLY A 22 0.28 8.69 7.83
CA GLY A 22 1.57 8.55 8.53
C GLY A 22 2.81 8.62 7.61
N VAL A 23 2.67 8.53 6.29
CA VAL A 23 3.78 8.69 5.35
C VAL A 23 3.85 10.13 4.84
N THR A 24 5.00 10.78 5.04
CA THR A 24 5.21 12.14 4.53
C THR A 24 5.55 12.13 3.04
N MET A 25 5.22 13.21 2.32
CA MET A 25 5.66 13.37 0.93
C MET A 25 7.18 13.30 0.77
N ARG A 26 7.93 13.78 1.77
CA ARG A 26 9.40 13.73 1.76
C ARG A 26 9.89 12.29 1.81
N ALA A 27 9.40 11.50 2.78
CA ALA A 27 9.77 10.09 2.90
C ALA A 27 9.42 9.31 1.63
N ALA A 28 8.25 9.55 1.04
CA ALA A 28 7.86 8.92 -0.22
C ALA A 28 8.77 9.31 -1.41
N ALA A 29 9.13 10.60 -1.50
CA ALA A 29 10.03 11.11 -2.54
C ALA A 29 11.44 10.50 -2.42
N GLU A 30 11.99 10.49 -1.21
CA GLU A 30 13.30 9.91 -0.90
C GLU A 30 13.32 8.41 -1.22
N ARG A 31 12.31 7.66 -0.77
CA ARG A 31 12.25 6.20 -0.96
C ARG A 31 12.15 5.79 -2.43
N MET A 32 11.53 6.61 -3.27
CA MET A 32 11.33 6.32 -4.70
C MET A 32 12.33 7.04 -5.60
N GLY A 33 13.24 7.83 -5.04
CA GLY A 33 14.23 8.59 -5.83
C GLY A 33 13.62 9.67 -6.73
N VAL A 34 12.47 10.23 -6.35
CA VAL A 34 11.80 11.27 -7.16
C VAL A 34 11.90 12.64 -6.52
N THR A 35 11.89 13.70 -7.34
CA THR A 35 11.89 15.06 -6.80
C THR A 35 10.56 15.43 -6.16
N MET A 36 10.60 16.25 -5.10
CA MET A 36 9.39 16.79 -4.47
C MET A 36 8.50 17.57 -5.45
N GLY A 37 9.12 18.24 -6.44
CA GLY A 37 8.41 18.96 -7.49
C GLY A 37 7.60 18.02 -8.40
N ALA A 38 8.23 16.91 -8.84
CA ALA A 38 7.55 15.88 -9.63
C ALA A 38 6.41 15.23 -8.83
N LEU A 39 6.67 14.85 -7.58
CA LEU A 39 5.66 14.25 -6.69
C LEU A 39 4.44 15.17 -6.48
N ARG A 40 4.66 16.46 -6.22
CA ARG A 40 3.58 17.46 -6.07
C ARG A 40 2.77 17.66 -7.34
N ARG A 41 3.39 17.58 -8.52
CA ARG A 41 2.67 17.61 -9.81
C ARG A 41 1.88 16.33 -10.03
N GLY A 42 2.50 15.17 -9.79
CA GLY A 42 1.86 13.85 -9.89
C GLY A 42 0.60 13.74 -9.03
N ARG A 43 0.67 14.14 -7.75
CA ARG A 43 -0.51 14.16 -6.85
C ARG A 43 -1.65 15.06 -7.33
N ARG A 44 -1.33 16.16 -8.01
CA ARG A 44 -2.34 17.07 -8.57
C ARG A 44 -2.96 16.52 -9.84
N ALA A 45 -2.16 15.81 -10.66
CA ALA A 45 -2.61 15.19 -11.90
C ALA A 45 -3.47 13.93 -11.66
N ASP A 46 -3.19 13.18 -10.60
CA ASP A 46 -4.01 12.05 -10.17
C ASP A 46 -4.63 12.35 -8.80
N PRO A 47 -5.87 12.86 -8.74
CA PRO A 47 -6.53 13.19 -7.49
C PRO A 47 -6.99 11.94 -6.72
N ARG A 48 -7.01 10.76 -7.35
CA ARG A 48 -7.56 9.54 -6.74
C ARG A 48 -6.83 9.22 -5.44
N GLY A 49 -7.61 8.89 -4.42
CA GLY A 49 -7.12 8.45 -3.12
C GLY A 49 -6.63 7.01 -3.16
N LEU A 50 -6.22 6.52 -1.99
CA LEU A 50 -6.04 5.08 -1.79
C LEU A 50 -7.41 4.43 -1.65
N GLY A 51 -7.57 3.26 -2.26
CA GLY A 51 -8.69 2.38 -1.97
C GLY A 51 -8.47 1.60 -0.68
N HIS A 52 -9.51 0.89 -0.25
CA HIS A 52 -9.44 -0.04 0.89
C HIS A 52 -8.29 -1.05 0.75
N ASP A 53 -8.19 -1.71 -0.40
CA ASP A 53 -7.15 -2.71 -0.67
C ASP A 53 -5.74 -2.14 -0.55
N ASP A 54 -5.55 -0.89 -0.98
CA ASP A 54 -4.26 -0.22 -0.85
C ASP A 54 -3.89 0.02 0.61
N LEU A 55 -4.87 0.41 1.43
CA LEU A 55 -4.68 0.62 2.86
C LEU A 55 -4.43 -0.72 3.58
N LEU A 56 -5.14 -1.77 3.21
CA LEU A 56 -4.93 -3.12 3.77
C LEU A 56 -3.51 -3.62 3.46
N ILE A 57 -3.07 -3.51 2.20
CA ILE A 57 -1.71 -3.89 1.83
C ILE A 57 -0.69 -3.01 2.56
N ALA A 58 -0.92 -1.70 2.67
CA ALA A 58 -0.06 -0.79 3.41
C ALA A 58 0.11 -1.23 4.88
N ALA A 59 -1.00 -1.58 5.54
CA ALA A 59 -1.01 -2.01 6.93
C ALA A 59 -0.21 -3.30 7.13
N LEU A 60 -0.37 -4.28 6.24
CA LEU A 60 0.31 -5.59 6.34
C LEU A 60 1.80 -5.48 6.04
N SER A 61 2.16 -4.76 4.99
CA SER A 61 3.53 -4.73 4.43
C SER A 61 4.43 -3.64 5.00
N LYS A 62 3.99 -2.98 6.08
CA LYS A 62 4.64 -1.80 6.63
C LYS A 62 4.92 -0.75 5.54
N ASN A 63 3.85 -0.39 4.82
CA ASN A 63 3.92 0.47 3.64
C ASN A 63 4.85 -0.09 2.54
N GLY A 64 4.81 -1.40 2.28
CA GLY A 64 5.57 -2.08 1.23
C GLY A 64 7.06 -2.23 1.52
N GLU A 65 7.49 -1.98 2.76
CA GLU A 65 8.88 -2.27 3.18
C GLU A 65 9.11 -3.77 3.28
N GLU A 66 8.05 -4.53 3.58
CA GLU A 66 8.06 -5.97 3.74
C GLU A 66 7.24 -6.62 2.62
N VAL A 67 7.87 -7.54 1.87
CA VAL A 67 7.19 -8.29 0.80
C VAL A 67 6.56 -9.57 1.37
N GLU A 68 7.02 -10.03 2.52
CA GLU A 68 6.48 -11.20 3.22
C GLU A 68 6.62 -11.00 4.73
N GLY A 69 5.73 -11.65 5.49
CA GLY A 69 5.71 -11.54 6.94
C GLY A 69 4.66 -12.43 7.57
N GLU A 70 4.54 -12.33 8.90
CA GLU A 70 3.45 -12.96 9.64
C GLU A 70 2.20 -12.09 9.55
N LEU A 71 1.02 -12.70 9.45
CA LEU A 71 -0.26 -11.97 9.48
C LEU A 71 -0.55 -11.38 10.86
N GLY A 72 -0.04 -12.02 11.93
CA GLY A 72 -0.27 -11.61 13.30
C GLY A 72 -1.75 -11.58 13.69
N ASP A 73 -2.10 -10.64 14.57
CA ASP A 73 -3.48 -10.42 15.00
C ASP A 73 -4.21 -9.46 14.05
N LEU A 74 -5.15 -9.99 13.27
CA LEU A 74 -5.93 -9.21 12.29
C LEU A 74 -6.77 -8.08 12.93
N ARG A 75 -7.03 -8.14 14.24
CA ARG A 75 -7.70 -7.03 14.95
C ARG A 75 -6.87 -5.76 14.95
N VAL A 76 -5.54 -5.88 14.94
CA VAL A 76 -4.63 -4.73 14.87
C VAL A 76 -4.75 -4.06 13.50
N VAL A 77 -4.77 -4.87 12.44
CA VAL A 77 -4.96 -4.38 11.06
C VAL A 77 -6.32 -3.72 10.90
N ALA A 78 -7.39 -4.38 11.36
CA ALA A 78 -8.76 -3.84 11.32
C ALA A 78 -8.89 -2.51 12.09
N SER A 79 -8.31 -2.42 13.28
CA SER A 79 -8.29 -1.19 14.09
C SER A 79 -7.57 -0.05 13.39
N TRP A 80 -6.43 -0.33 12.73
CA TRP A 80 -5.73 0.68 11.95
C TRP A 80 -6.56 1.14 10.74
N LEU A 81 -7.20 0.22 10.00
CA LEU A 81 -8.07 0.53 8.86
C LEU A 81 -9.25 1.41 9.27
N ASP A 82 -9.96 1.07 10.33
CA ASP A 82 -11.06 1.89 10.85
C ASP A 82 -10.56 3.24 11.38
N TYR A 83 -9.37 3.27 12.01
CA TYR A 83 -8.77 4.53 12.44
C TYR A 83 -8.52 5.47 11.25
N VAL A 84 -8.00 4.97 10.14
CA VAL A 84 -7.63 5.81 8.98
C VAL A 84 -8.79 6.11 8.04
N ASN A 85 -9.69 5.16 7.82
CA ASN A 85 -10.74 5.23 6.79
C ASN A 85 -12.16 5.32 7.37
N LYS A 86 -12.34 5.10 8.68
CA LYS A 86 -13.65 5.14 9.37
C LYS A 86 -14.66 4.18 8.73
N ASP A 87 -14.19 3.00 8.34
CA ASP A 87 -14.96 2.03 7.56
C ASP A 87 -15.58 0.91 8.39
N GLY A 88 -15.34 0.86 9.70
CA GLY A 88 -15.87 -0.19 10.57
C GLY A 88 -15.23 -1.57 10.33
N SER A 89 -14.02 -1.63 9.78
CA SER A 89 -13.29 -2.88 9.56
C SER A 89 -13.23 -3.75 10.81
N THR A 90 -13.48 -5.05 10.64
CA THR A 90 -13.32 -6.07 11.69
C THR A 90 -12.25 -7.09 11.29
N ALA A 91 -11.85 -7.94 12.23
CA ALA A 91 -10.89 -9.01 11.92
C ALA A 91 -11.45 -10.00 10.88
N GLU A 92 -12.76 -10.25 10.93
CA GLU A 92 -13.47 -11.11 9.98
C GLU A 92 -13.49 -10.50 8.58
N SER A 93 -13.82 -9.21 8.45
CA SER A 93 -13.83 -8.53 7.15
C SER A 93 -12.42 -8.47 6.55
N VAL A 94 -11.40 -8.19 7.36
CA VAL A 94 -9.99 -8.25 6.93
C VAL A 94 -9.61 -9.64 6.44
N ALA A 95 -10.05 -10.71 7.12
CA ALA A 95 -9.78 -12.07 6.68
C ALA A 95 -10.46 -12.38 5.33
N GLU A 96 -11.68 -11.87 5.10
CA GLU A 96 -12.38 -11.99 3.82
C GLU A 96 -11.67 -11.23 2.70
N ASP A 97 -11.20 -10.00 2.97
CA ASP A 97 -10.43 -9.21 2.02
C ASP A 97 -9.11 -9.87 1.65
N LEU A 98 -8.40 -10.45 2.63
CA LEU A 98 -7.19 -11.23 2.39
C LEU A 98 -7.44 -12.42 1.47
N ARG A 99 -8.53 -13.17 1.66
CA ARG A 99 -8.90 -14.28 0.77
C ARG A 99 -9.22 -13.77 -0.63
N ARG A 100 -9.93 -12.64 -0.75
CA ARG A 100 -10.26 -12.02 -2.04
C ARG A 100 -8.99 -11.56 -2.77
N LEU A 101 -8.06 -10.90 -2.09
CA LEU A 101 -6.78 -10.48 -2.65
C LEU A 101 -5.91 -11.68 -3.04
N ALA A 102 -5.95 -12.75 -2.27
CA ALA A 102 -5.28 -14.00 -2.61
C ALA A 102 -5.86 -14.64 -3.89
N ALA A 103 -7.18 -14.72 -3.99
CA ALA A 103 -7.87 -15.21 -5.19
C ALA A 103 -7.59 -14.34 -6.43
N ALA A 104 -7.33 -13.05 -6.23
CA ALA A 104 -6.93 -12.12 -7.29
C ALA A 104 -5.44 -12.18 -7.67
N GLY A 105 -4.63 -13.01 -7.00
CA GLY A 105 -3.19 -13.13 -7.26
C GLY A 105 -2.37 -11.92 -6.82
N VAL A 106 -2.88 -11.11 -5.88
CA VAL A 106 -2.19 -9.94 -5.33
C VAL A 106 -1.20 -10.35 -4.24
N LEU A 107 -1.59 -11.35 -3.44
CA LEU A 107 -0.81 -11.90 -2.35
C LEU A 107 -1.07 -13.40 -2.21
N GLU A 108 -0.23 -14.09 -1.45
CA GLU A 108 -0.48 -15.44 -0.96
C GLU A 108 -0.68 -15.38 0.55
N VAL A 109 -1.59 -16.23 1.06
CA VAL A 109 -1.77 -16.47 2.49
C VAL A 109 -1.62 -17.96 2.75
N SER A 110 -0.67 -18.33 3.59
CA SER A 110 -0.46 -19.72 4.01
C SER A 110 0.04 -19.76 5.46
N GLU A 111 -0.52 -20.65 6.27
CA GLU A 111 0.01 -20.97 7.62
C GLU A 111 0.25 -19.72 8.49
N GLY A 112 -0.66 -18.75 8.46
CA GLY A 112 -0.54 -17.51 9.26
C GLY A 112 0.49 -16.51 8.73
N ARG A 113 1.01 -16.71 7.52
CA ARG A 113 1.96 -15.83 6.84
C ARG A 113 1.33 -15.24 5.59
N TYR A 114 1.87 -14.11 5.14
CA TYR A 114 1.54 -13.51 3.86
C TYR A 114 2.80 -13.30 3.01
N ARG A 115 2.59 -13.24 1.69
CA ARG A 115 3.58 -12.79 0.71
C ARG A 115 2.90 -11.98 -0.38
N LEU A 116 3.40 -10.79 -0.68
CA LEU A 116 2.94 -10.00 -1.82
C LEU A 116 3.48 -10.61 -3.12
N LEU A 117 2.58 -10.82 -4.07
CA LEU A 117 2.90 -11.31 -5.41
C LEU A 117 3.09 -10.17 -6.42
N VAL A 118 2.56 -9.00 -6.11
CA VAL A 118 2.70 -7.79 -6.92
C VAL A 118 3.54 -6.74 -6.18
N PRO A 119 4.37 -5.97 -6.90
CA PRO A 119 5.08 -4.84 -6.29
C PRO A 119 4.09 -3.81 -5.73
N TRP A 120 4.32 -3.41 -4.49
CA TRP A 120 3.61 -2.33 -3.80
C TRP A 120 4.61 -1.51 -2.98
N PRO A 121 4.44 -0.19 -2.79
CA PRO A 121 3.44 0.70 -3.43
C PRO A 121 3.66 0.83 -4.93
#